data_AF-A0AA40SKP0-F1
#
_entry.id   AF-A0AA40SKP0-F1
#
_cell.length_a   1.000
_cell.length_b   1.000
_cell.length_c   1.000
_cell.angle_alpha   90.00
_cell.angle_beta   90.00
_cell.angle_gamma   90.00
#
_symmetry.space_group_name_H-M   'P 1'
#
loop_
_entity.id
_entity.type
_entity.pdbx_description
1 polymer ?
#
loop_
_entity_poly.entity_id
_entity_poly.type
_entity_poly.pdbx_seq_one_letter_code
_entity_poly.pdbx_strand_id
1 'polypeptide(L)'
;MRWPDEIRDPSELLPPAVELSDDEIDGALALMDTMSREDLEGEEFRDTYTEALQEIIEAKREHHELPEAPEPAEPGRVVDLMAALQESVQKAKASRGEDADVHDLPKTQDKTAKKTPSRPQAGTRKKTTAKAAGRKTRRSA
;
A
#
# COMPACT_ATOMS: atom_id res chain seq x y z
N MET A 1 -35.55 -3.36 9.35
CA MET A 1 -34.85 -3.27 10.65
C MET A 1 -33.72 -4.28 10.64
N ARG A 2 -32.57 -3.99 11.24
CA ARG A 2 -31.45 -4.95 11.38
C ARG A 2 -31.50 -5.57 12.77
N TRP A 3 -31.16 -6.86 12.90
CA TRP A 3 -31.06 -7.49 14.22
C TRP A 3 -29.70 -7.20 14.85
N PRO A 4 -29.61 -7.13 16.19
CA PRO A 4 -28.34 -6.85 16.89
C PRO A 4 -27.21 -7.82 16.55
N ASP A 5 -27.52 -9.08 16.27
CA ASP A 5 -26.56 -10.12 15.89
C ASP A 5 -26.05 -10.00 14.44
N GLU A 6 -26.73 -9.25 13.57
CA GLU A 6 -26.27 -8.97 12.21
C GLU A 6 -25.30 -7.78 12.14
N ILE A 7 -25.20 -6.98 13.21
CA ILE A 7 -24.35 -5.81 13.28
C ILE A 7 -23.06 -6.19 14.01
N ARG A 8 -21.95 -6.29 13.26
CA ARG A 8 -20.62 -6.43 13.86
C ARG A 8 -20.15 -5.10 14.46
N ASP A 9 -19.39 -5.20 15.54
CA ASP A 9 -18.78 -4.04 16.17
C ASP A 9 -17.68 -3.48 15.24
N PRO A 10 -17.73 -2.18 14.89
CA PRO A 10 -16.77 -1.60 13.95
C PRO A 10 -15.35 -1.56 14.51
N SER A 11 -15.16 -1.55 15.84
CA SER A 11 -13.83 -1.50 16.44
C SER A 11 -12.99 -2.75 16.20
N GLU A 12 -13.63 -3.88 15.85
CA GLU A 12 -12.95 -5.12 15.48
C GLU A 12 -12.18 -5.01 14.14
N LEU A 13 -12.53 -4.05 13.29
CA LEU A 13 -12.00 -3.89 11.93
C LEU A 13 -11.32 -2.54 11.70
N LEU A 14 -11.19 -1.69 12.73
CA LEU A 14 -10.58 -0.38 12.57
C LEU A 14 -9.08 -0.51 12.23
N PRO A 15 -8.62 0.13 11.15
CA PRO A 15 -7.18 0.26 10.93
C PRO A 15 -6.56 1.15 12.02
N PRO A 16 -5.23 1.05 12.24
CA PRO A 16 -4.53 1.95 13.14
C PRO A 16 -4.69 3.41 12.67
N ALA A 17 -4.80 4.32 13.63
CA ALA A 17 -4.86 5.75 13.33
C ALA A 17 -3.56 6.22 12.66
N VAL A 18 -3.71 6.98 11.58
CA VAL A 18 -2.62 7.60 10.82
C VAL A 18 -2.94 9.06 10.58
N GLU A 19 -1.92 9.92 10.68
CA GLU A 19 -2.04 11.33 10.29
C GLU A 19 -1.88 11.42 8.77
N LEU A 20 -2.79 12.15 8.11
CA LEU A 20 -2.80 12.36 6.67
C LEU A 20 -2.61 13.85 6.39
N SER A 21 -1.81 14.15 5.39
CA SER A 21 -1.66 15.52 4.88
C SER A 21 -2.74 15.87 3.86
N ASP A 22 -3.01 17.17 3.69
CA ASP A 22 -3.98 17.65 2.70
C ASP A 22 -3.59 17.23 1.26
N ASP A 23 -2.29 17.28 0.94
CA ASP A 23 -1.76 16.87 -0.38
C ASP A 23 -2.04 15.38 -0.69
N GLU A 24 -1.98 14.50 0.32
CA GLU A 24 -2.28 13.08 0.15
C GLU A 24 -3.76 12.83 -0.10
N ILE A 25 -4.63 13.60 0.58
CA ILE A 25 -6.08 13.54 0.38
C ILE A 25 -6.43 14.01 -1.04
N ASP A 26 -5.87 15.15 -1.47
CA ASP A 26 -6.09 15.69 -2.80
C ASP A 26 -5.61 14.72 -3.89
N GLY A 27 -4.46 14.08 -3.68
CA GLY A 27 -3.94 13.04 -4.58
C GLY A 27 -4.88 11.82 -4.67
N ALA A 28 -5.44 11.38 -3.55
CA ALA A 28 -6.39 10.27 -3.52
C ALA A 28 -7.71 10.59 -4.23
N LEU A 29 -8.23 11.81 -4.04
CA LEU A 29 -9.44 12.27 -4.72
C LEU A 29 -9.24 12.34 -6.24
N ALA A 30 -8.10 12.89 -6.69
CA ALA A 30 -7.77 12.91 -8.11
C ALA A 30 -7.68 11.49 -8.70
N LEU A 31 -7.11 10.53 -7.96
CA LEU A 31 -7.09 9.13 -8.39
C LEU A 31 -8.50 8.55 -8.50
N MET A 32 -9.36 8.79 -7.51
CA MET A 32 -10.76 8.34 -7.55
C MET A 32 -11.48 8.90 -8.77
N ASP A 33 -11.33 10.17 -9.11
CA ASP A 33 -11.96 10.76 -10.29
C ASP A 33 -11.52 10.08 -11.60
N THR A 34 -10.25 9.66 -11.70
CA THR A 34 -9.75 8.96 -12.90
C THR A 34 -10.20 7.50 -13.01
N MET A 35 -10.47 6.85 -11.87
CA MET A 35 -10.83 5.42 -11.83
C MET A 35 -12.33 5.19 -11.68
N SER A 36 -13.08 6.20 -11.25
CA SER A 36 -14.51 6.10 -11.05
C SER A 36 -15.24 6.08 -12.38
N ARG A 37 -16.42 5.48 -12.36
CA ARG A 37 -17.38 5.54 -13.46
C ARG A 37 -18.64 6.21 -12.95
N GLU A 38 -19.31 6.93 -13.83
CA GLU A 38 -20.53 7.67 -13.49
C GLU A 38 -21.74 6.73 -13.34
N ASP A 39 -21.75 5.63 -14.10
CA ASP A 39 -22.78 4.61 -14.10
C ASP A 39 -22.20 3.21 -13.83
N LEU A 40 -23.10 2.32 -13.40
CA LEU A 40 -22.83 0.90 -13.23
C LEU A 40 -23.69 0.12 -14.24
N GLU A 41 -23.67 0.59 -15.49
CA GLU A 41 -24.38 -0.01 -16.61
C GLU A 41 -23.37 -0.69 -17.54
N GLY A 42 -23.75 -1.84 -18.11
CA GLY A 42 -22.92 -2.55 -19.08
C GLY A 42 -22.87 -4.06 -18.87
N GLU A 43 -22.40 -4.76 -19.91
CA GLU A 43 -22.26 -6.23 -19.96
C GLU A 43 -21.33 -6.79 -18.87
N GLU A 44 -20.48 -5.96 -18.29
CA GLU A 44 -19.58 -6.33 -17.18
C GLU A 44 -20.29 -6.37 -15.83
N PHE A 45 -21.46 -5.72 -15.69
CA PHE A 45 -22.26 -5.66 -14.47
C PHE A 45 -23.51 -6.54 -14.57
N ARG A 46 -23.33 -7.81 -14.94
CA ARG A 46 -24.41 -8.81 -15.04
C ARG A 46 -24.38 -9.81 -13.89
N ASP A 47 -25.54 -10.37 -13.57
CA ASP A 47 -25.66 -11.47 -12.60
C ASP A 47 -25.20 -12.78 -13.26
N THR A 48 -23.87 -12.96 -13.25
CA THR A 48 -23.21 -14.15 -13.80
C THR A 48 -23.68 -15.44 -13.15
N TYR A 49 -24.12 -15.41 -11.88
CA TYR A 49 -24.61 -16.60 -11.19
C TYR A 49 -25.98 -17.03 -11.72
N THR A 50 -26.92 -16.09 -11.82
CA THR A 50 -28.27 -16.38 -12.32
C THR A 50 -28.22 -16.86 -13.77
N GLU A 51 -27.40 -16.23 -14.60
CA GLU A 51 -27.20 -16.64 -16.00
C GLU A 51 -26.60 -18.05 -16.10
N ALA A 52 -25.52 -18.33 -15.37
CA ALA A 52 -24.92 -19.67 -15.36
C ALA A 52 -25.92 -20.75 -14.87
N LEU A 53 -26.76 -20.42 -13.89
CA LEU A 53 -27.78 -21.34 -13.41
C LEU A 53 -28.86 -21.61 -14.48
N GLN A 54 -29.27 -20.59 -15.24
CA GLN A 54 -30.21 -20.75 -16.34
C GLN A 54 -29.66 -21.68 -17.42
N GLU A 55 -28.39 -21.52 -17.79
CA GLU A 55 -27.72 -22.40 -18.77
C GLU A 55 -27.70 -23.87 -18.30
N ILE A 56 -27.40 -24.11 -17.02
CA ILE A 56 -27.42 -25.46 -16.43
C ILE A 56 -28.85 -26.05 -16.46
N ILE A 57 -29.87 -25.23 -16.15
CA ILE A 57 -31.27 -25.66 -16.18
C ILE A 57 -31.66 -26.06 -17.60
N GLU A 58 -31.28 -25.27 -18.61
CA GLU A 58 -31.57 -25.57 -20.02
C GLU A 58 -30.88 -26.85 -20.48
N ALA A 59 -29.58 -26.98 -20.23
CA ALA A 59 -28.82 -28.19 -20.58
C ALA A 59 -29.45 -29.45 -19.96
N LYS A 60 -29.88 -29.37 -18.70
CA LYS A 60 -30.57 -30.49 -18.02
C LYS A 60 -31.95 -30.78 -18.62
N ARG A 61 -32.69 -29.74 -19.03
CA ARG A 61 -34.01 -29.87 -19.67
C ARG A 61 -33.92 -30.54 -21.02
N GLU A 62 -32.87 -30.24 -21.79
CA GLU A 62 -32.65 -30.76 -23.13
C GLU A 62 -31.82 -32.05 -23.17
N HIS A 63 -31.36 -32.54 -22.02
CA HIS A 63 -30.43 -33.68 -21.89
C HIS A 63 -29.10 -33.49 -22.65
N HIS A 64 -28.64 -32.24 -22.73
CA HIS A 64 -27.33 -31.88 -23.29
C HIS A 64 -26.23 -31.92 -22.22
N GLU A 65 -24.97 -31.86 -22.66
CA GLU A 65 -23.82 -31.70 -21.76
C GLU A 65 -23.88 -30.35 -21.04
N LEU A 66 -23.37 -30.32 -19.80
CA LEU A 66 -23.38 -29.11 -19.00
C LEU A 66 -22.37 -28.09 -19.53
N PRO A 67 -22.66 -26.77 -19.40
CA PRO A 67 -21.70 -25.72 -19.77
C PRO A 67 -20.42 -25.84 -18.94
N GLU A 68 -19.28 -25.58 -19.60
CA GLU A 68 -17.97 -25.59 -18.95
C GLU A 68 -17.77 -24.31 -18.11
N ALA A 69 -17.18 -24.46 -16.92
CA ALA A 69 -16.90 -23.31 -16.08
C ALA A 69 -15.73 -22.49 -16.68
N PRO A 70 -15.84 -21.15 -16.73
CA PRO A 70 -14.76 -20.33 -17.24
C PRO A 70 -13.50 -20.49 -16.37
N GLU A 71 -12.34 -20.63 -17.01
CA GLU A 71 -11.06 -20.68 -16.30
C GLU A 71 -10.77 -19.34 -15.60
N PRO A 72 -10.12 -19.37 -14.43
CA PRO A 72 -9.71 -18.15 -13.75
C PRO A 72 -8.73 -17.37 -14.62
N ALA A 73 -8.88 -16.04 -14.66
CA ALA A 73 -7.95 -15.18 -15.39
C ALA A 73 -6.52 -15.34 -14.86
N GLU A 74 -5.58 -15.59 -15.78
CA GLU A 74 -4.15 -15.64 -15.46
C GLU A 74 -3.69 -14.31 -14.85
N PRO A 75 -2.80 -14.33 -13.84
CA PRO A 75 -2.29 -13.11 -13.24
C PRO A 75 -1.60 -12.23 -14.29
N GLY A 76 -1.90 -10.93 -14.24
CA GLY A 76 -1.33 -9.96 -15.17
C GLY A 76 0.21 -9.95 -15.13
N ARG A 77 0.84 -9.88 -16.29
CA ARG A 77 2.31 -9.80 -16.40
C ARG A 77 2.80 -8.48 -15.80
N VAL A 78 3.42 -8.55 -14.63
CA VAL A 78 4.12 -7.40 -14.03
C VAL A 78 5.41 -7.15 -14.83
N VAL A 79 5.41 -6.08 -15.62
CA VAL A 79 6.61 -5.58 -16.31
C VAL A 79 7.35 -4.60 -15.40
N ASP A 80 8.68 -4.66 -15.40
CA ASP A 80 9.53 -3.69 -14.71
C ASP A 80 9.47 -2.34 -15.44
N LEU A 81 8.66 -1.43 -14.89
CA LEU A 81 8.44 -0.09 -15.44
C LEU A 81 9.73 0.75 -15.47
N MET A 82 10.67 0.53 -14.54
CA MET A 82 11.93 1.26 -14.51
C MET A 82 12.84 0.81 -15.65
N ALA A 83 12.91 -0.49 -15.90
CA ALA A 83 13.65 -1.03 -17.03
C ALA A 83 13.06 -0.55 -18.38
N ALA A 84 11.73 -0.62 -18.52
CA ALA A 84 11.03 -0.18 -19.74
C ALA A 84 11.23 1.33 -20.02
N LEU A 85 11.22 2.15 -18.97
CA LEU A 85 11.48 3.58 -19.08
C LEU A 85 12.94 3.86 -19.48
N GLN A 86 13.90 3.18 -18.87
CA GLN A 86 15.33 3.32 -19.21
C GLN A 86 15.58 2.96 -20.68
N GLU A 87 14.97 1.89 -21.17
CA GLU A 87 15.06 1.48 -22.57
C GLU A 87 14.48 2.55 -23.51
N SER A 88 13.32 3.10 -23.18
CA SER A 88 12.67 4.18 -23.95
C SER A 88 13.57 5.42 -24.05
N VAL A 89 14.20 5.83 -22.94
CA VAL A 89 15.13 6.98 -22.91
C VAL A 89 16.39 6.70 -23.72
N GLN A 90 16.96 5.50 -23.62
CA GLN A 90 18.14 5.12 -24.40
C GLN A 90 17.82 5.11 -25.90
N LYS A 91 16.66 4.58 -26.29
CA LYS A 91 16.18 4.59 -27.68
C LYS A 91 15.95 6.00 -28.20
N ALA A 92 15.38 6.89 -27.39
CA ALA A 92 15.22 8.30 -27.71
C ALA A 92 16.58 9.00 -27.93
N LYS A 93 17.56 8.73 -27.07
CA LYS A 93 18.94 9.24 -27.22
C LYS A 93 19.62 8.73 -28.49
N ALA A 94 19.52 7.43 -28.80
CA ALA A 94 20.07 6.84 -30.01
C ALA A 94 19.43 7.40 -31.29
N SER A 95 18.13 7.69 -31.26
CA SER A 95 17.41 8.27 -32.40
C SER A 95 17.75 9.75 -32.68
N ARG A 96 18.24 10.48 -31.66
CA ARG A 96 18.67 11.88 -31.79
C ARG A 96 20.09 12.02 -32.35
N GLY A 97 20.88 10.93 -32.35
CA GLY A 97 22.18 10.88 -33.03
C GLY A 97 23.22 11.83 -32.47
N GLU A 98 23.65 11.66 -31.21
CA GLU A 98 24.82 12.35 -30.65
C GLU A 98 25.61 11.40 -29.74
N ASP A 99 26.84 11.10 -30.14
CA ASP A 99 27.94 10.73 -29.24
C ASP A 99 28.14 11.88 -28.25
N ALA A 100 27.50 11.81 -27.09
CA ALA A 100 27.71 12.76 -26.01
C ALA A 100 28.80 12.24 -25.06
N ASP A 101 29.99 12.82 -25.19
CA ASP A 101 31.12 12.69 -24.28
C ASP A 101 30.66 13.03 -22.84
N VAL A 102 30.76 12.06 -21.93
CA VAL A 102 30.37 12.23 -20.52
C VAL A 102 31.55 12.84 -19.78
N HIS A 103 31.51 14.15 -19.52
CA HIS A 103 32.45 14.76 -18.58
C HIS A 103 32.08 14.42 -17.14
N ASP A 104 32.98 13.69 -16.48
CA ASP A 104 32.92 13.38 -15.05
C ASP A 104 33.14 14.66 -14.23
N LEU A 105 32.29 14.88 -13.22
CA LEU A 105 32.30 16.11 -12.43
C LEU A 105 33.48 16.12 -11.45
N PRO A 106 34.27 17.21 -11.32
CA PRO A 106 35.42 17.21 -10.43
C PRO A 106 34.98 17.09 -8.97
N LYS A 107 35.44 16.02 -8.30
CA LYS A 107 35.31 15.84 -6.84
C LYS A 107 36.03 16.97 -6.12
N THR A 108 35.28 17.85 -5.46
CA THR A 108 35.82 18.84 -4.54
C THR A 108 36.46 18.14 -3.35
N GLN A 109 37.74 18.41 -3.15
CA GLN A 109 38.54 17.91 -2.02
C GLN A 109 38.05 18.54 -0.71
N ASP A 110 37.46 17.73 0.16
CA ASP A 110 37.24 18.09 1.56
C ASP A 110 38.60 18.22 2.26
N LYS A 111 38.95 19.45 2.63
CA LYS A 111 40.14 19.76 3.43
C LYS A 111 39.91 19.27 4.86
N THR A 112 40.70 18.26 5.21
CA THR A 112 40.89 17.73 6.56
C THR A 112 41.24 18.84 7.57
N ALA A 113 40.30 19.21 8.44
CA ALA A 113 40.59 19.95 9.67
C ALA A 113 40.69 18.97 10.85
N LYS A 114 41.95 18.70 11.20
CA LYS A 114 42.42 17.92 12.33
C LYS A 114 41.92 18.53 13.66
N LYS A 115 41.01 17.86 14.38
CA LYS A 115 40.84 18.06 15.83
C LYS A 115 40.71 16.73 16.57
N THR A 116 41.63 16.59 17.51
CA THR A 116 41.90 15.52 18.46
C THR A 116 40.72 15.25 19.41
N PRO A 117 40.38 13.98 19.73
CA PRO A 117 39.43 13.67 20.79
C PRO A 117 40.13 13.72 22.15
N SER A 118 39.72 14.66 23.01
CA SER A 118 40.03 14.60 24.45
C SER A 118 39.11 13.60 25.15
N ARG A 119 39.76 12.83 26.02
CA ARG A 119 39.35 11.68 26.81
C ARG A 119 38.15 11.94 27.77
N PRO A 120 37.32 10.92 28.08
CA PRO A 120 36.19 11.08 29.00
C PRO A 120 36.64 11.16 30.46
N GLN A 121 36.05 12.07 31.23
CA GLN A 121 36.22 12.10 32.69
C GLN A 121 35.11 11.29 33.37
N ALA A 122 35.58 10.36 34.18
CA ALA A 122 34.79 9.50 35.04
C ALA A 122 34.24 10.25 36.27
N GLY A 123 33.03 9.83 36.64
CA GLY A 123 32.41 9.76 37.97
C GLY A 123 32.88 10.66 39.11
N THR A 124 31.92 11.32 39.76
CA THR A 124 31.92 11.43 41.23
C THR A 124 30.50 11.34 41.78
N ARG A 125 30.34 10.40 42.71
CA ARG A 125 29.17 10.14 43.55
C ARG A 125 28.70 11.40 44.30
N LYS A 126 27.37 11.57 44.46
CA LYS A 126 26.81 11.91 45.78
C LYS A 126 25.42 11.33 45.97
N LYS A 127 25.20 10.93 47.23
CA LYS A 127 24.23 10.01 47.84
C LYS A 127 23.02 10.78 48.40
N THR A 128 22.00 10.02 48.81
CA THR A 128 20.91 10.31 49.78
C THR A 128 19.63 10.88 49.14
N THR A 129 18.39 10.46 49.43
CA THR A 129 17.77 9.72 50.56
C THR A 129 16.54 8.91 50.10
N ALA A 130 16.28 7.78 50.77
CA ALA A 130 15.10 6.93 50.63
C ALA A 130 13.89 7.41 51.46
N LYS A 131 12.65 7.08 51.05
CA LYS A 131 11.51 6.65 51.91
C LYS A 131 10.31 6.20 51.03
N ALA A 132 10.07 4.89 50.88
CA ALA A 132 9.00 4.08 51.53
C ALA A 132 7.56 4.48 51.15
N ALA A 133 6.84 3.69 50.35
CA ALA A 133 6.04 2.48 50.71
C ALA A 133 4.58 2.79 51.07
N GLY A 134 3.62 2.15 50.38
CA GLY A 134 2.20 2.17 50.74
C GLY A 134 1.32 1.37 49.78
N ARG A 135 1.02 0.12 50.15
CA ARG A 135 0.09 -0.83 49.49
C ARG A 135 -1.12 -1.04 50.43
N LYS A 136 -2.31 -1.32 49.83
CA LYS A 136 -3.67 -1.64 50.39
C LYS A 136 -4.55 -0.40 50.60
N THR A 137 -5.87 -0.37 50.30
CA THR A 137 -7.00 -1.34 50.47
C THR A 137 -8.11 -1.07 49.42
N ARG A 138 -8.75 -2.05 48.77
CA ARG A 138 -10.07 -2.68 49.08
C ARG A 138 -11.15 -1.83 49.81
N ARG A 139 -12.31 -1.68 49.12
CA ARG A 139 -13.73 -1.86 49.53
C ARG A 139 -14.62 -0.64 49.93
N SER A 140 -15.79 -0.60 49.25
CA SER A 140 -17.14 -0.04 49.51
C SER A 140 -17.34 1.47 49.71
N ALA A 141 -18.21 2.08 48.91
CA ALA A 141 -19.67 2.09 49.07
C ALA A 141 -20.33 2.22 47.69
#